data_AF-A0A7S0RQG2-F1
#
_entry.id   AF-A0A7S0RQG2-F1
#
_cell.length_a   1.000
_cell.length_b   1.000
_cell.length_c   1.000
_cell.angle_alpha   90.00
_cell.angle_beta   90.00
_cell.angle_gamma   90.00
#
_symmetry.space_group_name_H-M   'P 1'
#
loop_
_entity.id
_entity.type
_entity.pdbx_description
1 polymer ?
#
loop_
_entity_poly.entity_id
_entity_poly.type
_entity_poly.pdbx_seq_one_letter_code
_entity_poly.pdbx_strand_id
1 'polypeptide(L)'
;DVSQKEERKQRPPGLNTVELLKVASSALNMGPHHTMKVAESLYTSGYLSYPRTESSAYPPNFDFHDCLRGHQRHPLWGEYVADLMREGFHPSKGGVDAGDHPPITPVRAATEAELGGR
;
A
#
# COMPACT_ATOMS: atom_id res chain seq x y z
N ASP A 1 12.60 -27.06 -31.31
CA ASP A 1 11.55 -26.74 -30.33
C ASP A 1 11.71 -25.35 -29.75
N VAL A 2 10.67 -24.52 -29.86
CA VAL A 2 10.56 -23.25 -29.13
C VAL A 2 9.48 -23.45 -28.07
N SER A 3 9.87 -23.45 -26.81
CA SER A 3 8.95 -23.53 -25.67
C SER A 3 8.59 -22.11 -25.24
N GLN A 4 7.31 -21.73 -25.39
CA GLN A 4 6.77 -20.51 -24.79
C GLN A 4 6.40 -20.80 -23.34
N LYS A 5 7.04 -20.09 -22.40
CA LYS A 5 6.71 -20.12 -20.98
C LYS A 5 5.84 -18.89 -20.69
N GLU A 6 4.59 -19.10 -20.30
CA GLU A 6 3.76 -18.01 -19.76
C GLU A 6 4.30 -17.62 -18.38
N GLU A 7 4.86 -16.41 -18.29
CA GLU A 7 5.30 -15.83 -17.02
C GLU A 7 4.22 -14.89 -16.50
N ARG A 8 3.54 -15.27 -15.40
CA ARG A 8 2.58 -14.40 -14.71
C ARG A 8 3.27 -13.68 -13.57
N LYS A 9 3.35 -12.35 -13.65
CA LYS A 9 3.81 -11.51 -12.54
C LYS A 9 2.80 -11.59 -11.40
N GLN A 10 3.23 -12.09 -10.24
CA GLN A 10 2.37 -12.19 -9.06
C GLN A 10 2.09 -10.81 -8.46
N ARG A 11 0.94 -10.69 -7.78
CA ARG A 11 0.61 -9.49 -7.01
C ARG A 11 1.61 -9.35 -5.85
N PRO A 12 2.09 -8.14 -5.55
CA PRO A 12 3.03 -7.96 -4.44
C PRO A 12 2.35 -8.27 -3.10
N PRO A 13 3.12 -8.69 -2.07
CA PRO A 13 2.64 -8.76 -0.69
C PRO A 13 2.30 -7.36 -0.15
N GLY A 14 1.79 -7.29 1.08
CA GLY A 14 1.66 -6.03 1.79
C GLY A 14 3.01 -5.33 1.92
N LEU A 15 2.98 -4.00 1.98
CA LEU A 15 4.18 -3.18 2.03
C LEU A 15 4.78 -3.20 3.44
N ASN A 16 6.07 -3.53 3.57
CA ASN A 16 6.81 -3.39 4.82
C ASN A 16 7.80 -2.22 4.74
N THR A 17 8.52 -1.95 5.83
CA THR A 17 9.47 -0.81 5.89
C THR A 17 10.56 -0.90 4.84
N VAL A 18 11.15 -2.09 4.66
CA VAL A 18 12.25 -2.31 3.72
C VAL A 18 11.80 -2.06 2.29
N GLU A 19 10.66 -2.61 1.89
CA GLU A 19 10.13 -2.43 0.54
C GLU A 19 9.63 -1.00 0.30
N LEU A 20 9.04 -0.35 1.31
CA LEU A 20 8.70 1.09 1.24
C LEU A 20 9.95 1.92 0.90
N LEU A 21 11.07 1.70 1.61
CA LEU A 21 12.30 2.45 1.39
C LEU A 21 12.90 2.19 0.00
N LYS A 22 12.89 0.94 -0.46
CA LYS A 22 13.37 0.57 -1.80
C LYS A 22 12.55 1.23 -2.90
N VAL A 23 11.22 1.15 -2.82
CA VAL A 23 10.31 1.70 -3.84
C VAL A 23 10.34 3.23 -3.82
N ALA A 24 10.37 3.86 -2.64
CA ALA A 24 10.49 5.31 -2.55
C ALA A 24 11.82 5.83 -3.15
N SER A 25 12.92 5.09 -2.95
CA SER A 25 14.20 5.42 -3.56
C SER A 25 14.15 5.29 -5.09
N SER A 26 13.69 4.15 -5.61
CA SER A 26 13.74 3.87 -7.05
C SER A 26 12.67 4.61 -7.88
N ALA A 27 11.49 4.83 -7.32
CA ALA A 27 10.36 5.44 -8.03
C ALA A 27 10.20 6.94 -7.76
N LEU A 28 10.57 7.41 -6.56
CA LEU A 28 10.35 8.79 -6.12
C LEU A 28 11.64 9.56 -5.83
N ASN A 29 12.82 8.93 -5.97
CA ASN A 29 14.12 9.52 -5.63
C ASN A 29 14.21 10.03 -4.18
N MET A 30 13.47 9.41 -3.25
CA MET A 30 13.47 9.80 -1.84
C MET A 30 14.51 9.01 -1.06
N GLY A 31 15.43 9.70 -0.38
CA GLY A 31 16.39 9.07 0.52
C GLY A 31 15.70 8.44 1.74
N PRO A 32 16.26 7.37 2.35
CA PRO A 32 15.58 6.59 3.40
C PRO A 32 15.09 7.42 4.59
N HIS A 33 15.91 8.37 5.06
CA HIS A 33 15.55 9.27 6.16
C HIS A 33 14.36 10.17 5.80
N HIS A 34 14.34 10.72 4.58
CA HIS A 34 13.25 11.56 4.12
C HIS A 34 11.95 10.76 3.95
N THR A 35 12.03 9.56 3.37
CA THR A 35 10.90 8.62 3.24
C THR A 35 10.26 8.31 4.59
N MET A 36 11.06 7.94 5.60
CA MET A 36 10.52 7.64 6.93
C MET A 36 9.88 8.86 7.59
N LYS A 37 10.51 10.04 7.48
CA LYS A 37 9.95 11.29 8.02
C LYS A 37 8.57 11.60 7.41
N VAL A 38 8.42 11.43 6.09
CA VAL A 38 7.12 11.64 5.41
C VAL A 38 6.11 10.58 5.83
N ALA A 39 6.49 9.30 5.85
CA ALA A 39 5.60 8.21 6.24
C ALA A 39 5.08 8.36 7.69
N GLU A 40 5.93 8.79 8.63
CA GLU A 40 5.54 9.06 10.01
C GLU A 40 4.58 10.26 10.14
N SER A 41 4.80 11.31 9.35
CA SER A 41 3.90 12.45 9.27
C SER A 41 2.51 12.03 8.78
N LEU A 42 2.46 11.17 7.75
CA LEU A 42 1.21 10.61 7.20
C LEU A 42 0.51 9.70 8.21
N TYR A 43 1.24 8.85 8.93
CA TYR A 43 0.71 8.03 10.01
C TYR A 43 0.09 8.89 11.12
N THR A 44 0.82 9.90 11.59
CA THR A 44 0.35 10.81 12.66
C THR A 44 -0.88 11.59 12.22
N SER A 45 -0.99 11.89 10.92
CA SER A 45 -2.15 12.56 10.32
C SER A 45 -3.30 11.60 9.95
N GLY A 46 -3.16 10.30 10.24
CA GLY A 46 -4.20 9.29 10.04
C GLY A 46 -4.41 8.86 8.59
N TYR A 47 -3.40 8.95 7.73
CA TYR A 47 -3.48 8.53 6.32
C TYR A 47 -2.94 7.12 6.08
N LEU A 48 -1.94 6.70 6.84
CA LEU A 48 -1.30 5.39 6.74
C LEU A 48 -1.38 4.63 8.07
N SER A 49 -1.30 3.30 8.03
CA SER A 49 -0.91 2.51 9.20
C SER A 49 0.55 2.76 9.57
N TYR A 50 0.96 2.27 10.75
CA TYR A 50 2.28 2.54 11.30
C TYR A 50 3.42 2.10 10.34
N PRO A 51 4.35 2.99 9.95
CA PRO A 51 5.25 2.75 8.82
C PRO A 51 6.53 1.99 9.20
N ARG A 52 6.65 1.53 10.45
CA ARG A 52 7.78 0.74 10.94
C ARG A 52 7.27 -0.66 11.29
N THR A 53 7.26 -1.51 10.26
CA THR A 53 6.86 -2.91 10.33
C THR A 53 7.75 -3.77 9.44
N GLU A 54 8.04 -4.99 9.89
CA GLU A 54 8.63 -6.04 9.05
C GLU A 54 7.55 -6.91 8.39
N SER A 55 6.32 -6.85 8.90
CA SER A 55 5.19 -7.61 8.39
C SER A 55 4.74 -7.13 7.01
N SER A 56 4.53 -8.10 6.14
CA SER A 56 3.99 -7.95 4.77
C SER A 56 2.75 -8.83 4.55
N ALA A 57 2.39 -9.69 5.51
CA ALA A 57 1.14 -10.42 5.52
C ALA A 57 0.03 -9.61 6.22
N TYR A 58 -1.12 -9.46 5.58
CA TYR A 58 -2.30 -8.90 6.23
C TYR A 58 -2.90 -9.91 7.23
N PRO A 59 -3.44 -9.45 8.37
CA PRO A 59 -4.07 -10.36 9.32
C PRO A 59 -5.33 -11.01 8.74
N PRO A 60 -5.71 -12.22 9.18
CA PRO A 60 -6.83 -12.97 8.59
C PRO A 60 -8.18 -12.25 8.61
N ASN A 61 -8.36 -11.33 9.55
CA ASN A 61 -9.58 -10.54 9.75
C ASN A 61 -9.47 -9.10 9.19
N PHE A 62 -8.47 -8.81 8.35
CA PHE A 62 -8.32 -7.49 7.75
C PHE A 62 -9.49 -7.17 6.82
N ASP A 63 -10.18 -6.04 7.06
CA ASP A 63 -11.28 -5.59 6.21
C ASP A 63 -10.76 -4.76 5.02
N PHE A 64 -10.51 -5.46 3.92
CA PHE A 64 -10.13 -4.81 2.66
C PHE A 64 -11.26 -3.97 2.06
N HIS A 65 -12.53 -4.31 2.31
CA HIS A 65 -13.64 -3.55 1.75
C HIS A 65 -13.73 -2.16 2.37
N ASP A 66 -13.54 -2.06 3.69
CA ASP A 66 -13.54 -0.78 4.37
C ASP A 66 -12.37 0.10 3.94
N CYS A 67 -11.18 -0.49 3.85
CA CYS A 67 -9.99 0.19 3.33
C CYS A 67 -10.24 0.75 1.92
N LEU A 68 -10.75 -0.07 0.99
CA LEU A 68 -11.04 0.35 -0.38
C LEU A 68 -12.12 1.43 -0.43
N ARG A 69 -13.17 1.34 0.39
CA ARG A 69 -14.23 2.36 0.46
C ARG A 69 -13.67 3.75 0.78
N GLY A 70 -12.64 3.82 1.63
CA GLY A 70 -11.92 5.06 1.95
C GLY A 70 -11.22 5.73 0.75
N HIS A 71 -11.01 5.00 -0.35
CA HIS A 71 -10.33 5.47 -1.57
C HIS A 71 -11.25 5.70 -2.77
N GLN A 72 -12.50 5.24 -2.71
CA GLN A 72 -13.42 5.28 -3.86
C GLN A 72 -13.71 6.69 -4.39
N ARG A 73 -13.55 7.73 -3.54
CA ARG A 73 -13.81 9.13 -3.92
C ARG A 73 -12.56 9.89 -4.38
N HIS A 74 -11.40 9.23 -4.45
CA HIS A 74 -10.19 9.93 -4.88
C HIS A 74 -10.25 10.29 -6.37
N PRO A 75 -9.92 11.52 -6.78
CA PRO A 75 -10.10 11.97 -8.17
C PRO A 75 -9.26 11.22 -9.20
N LEU A 76 -8.11 10.65 -8.80
CA LEU A 76 -7.18 9.99 -9.73
C LEU A 76 -7.39 8.47 -9.86
N TRP A 77 -7.86 7.80 -8.80
CA TRP A 77 -7.93 6.33 -8.75
C TRP A 77 -9.24 5.81 -8.17
N GLY A 78 -10.16 6.68 -7.77
CA GLY A 78 -11.43 6.29 -7.15
C GLY A 78 -12.29 5.43 -8.07
N GLU A 79 -12.28 5.70 -9.38
CA GLU A 79 -12.96 4.88 -10.39
C GLU A 79 -12.39 3.46 -10.44
N TYR A 80 -11.06 3.32 -10.48
CA TYR A 80 -10.40 2.01 -10.42
C TYR A 80 -10.79 1.23 -9.15
N VAL A 81 -10.89 1.92 -8.00
CA VAL A 81 -11.34 1.30 -6.75
C VAL A 81 -12.81 0.88 -6.80
N ALA A 82 -13.68 1.69 -7.43
CA ALA A 82 -15.09 1.35 -7.61
C ALA A 82 -15.25 0.10 -8.49
N ASP A 83 -14.50 0.01 -9.59
CA ASP A 83 -14.48 -1.15 -10.47
C ASP A 83 -13.95 -2.38 -9.74
N LEU A 84 -12.83 -2.24 -9.00
CA LEU A 84 -12.24 -3.30 -8.19
C LEU A 84 -13.22 -3.85 -7.14
N MET A 85 -14.05 -3.00 -6.55
CA MET A 85 -15.09 -3.41 -5.61
C MET A 85 -16.29 -4.09 -6.30
N ARG A 86 -16.66 -3.65 -7.50
CA ARG A 86 -17.78 -4.20 -8.28
C ARG A 86 -17.45 -5.57 -8.86
N GLU A 87 -16.25 -5.73 -9.42
CA GLU A 87 -15.79 -6.97 -10.05
C GLU A 87 -15.27 -7.98 -9.02
N GLY A 88 -14.97 -7.50 -7.82
CA GLY A 88 -14.32 -8.27 -6.77
C GLY A 88 -12.81 -8.24 -6.91
N PHE A 89 -12.13 -8.44 -5.78
CA PHE A 89 -10.68 -8.42 -5.71
C PHE A 89 -10.14 -9.65 -5.00
N HIS A 90 -8.92 -10.00 -5.35
CA HIS A 90 -8.16 -11.04 -4.69
C HIS A 90 -7.10 -10.36 -3.83
N PRO A 91 -7.20 -10.43 -2.49
CA PRO A 91 -6.14 -9.98 -1.61
C PRO A 91 -4.82 -10.63 -2.00
N SER A 92 -3.74 -9.89 -1.75
CA SER A 92 -2.41 -10.47 -1.87
C SER A 92 -2.31 -11.72 -0.98
N LYS A 93 -1.82 -12.82 -1.56
CA LYS A 93 -1.58 -14.06 -0.82
C LYS A 93 -0.09 -14.14 -0.50
N GLY A 94 0.22 -14.41 0.77
CA GLY A 94 1.60 -14.54 1.26
C GLY A 94 2.07 -13.32 2.04
N GLY A 95 3.38 -13.11 2.04
CA GLY A 95 4.05 -12.19 2.95
C GLY A 95 4.50 -12.87 4.24
N VAL A 96 5.18 -12.10 5.08
CA VAL A 96 5.69 -12.51 6.38
C VAL A 96 4.87 -11.81 7.45
N ASP A 97 4.44 -12.54 8.46
CA ASP A 97 3.93 -11.97 9.71
C ASP A 97 5.06 -11.99 10.73
N ALA A 98 5.52 -10.80 11.13
CA ALA A 98 6.60 -10.64 12.10
C ALA A 98 6.08 -10.49 13.54
N GLY A 99 4.75 -10.50 13.74
CA GLY A 99 4.12 -10.32 15.05
C GLY A 99 4.19 -8.90 15.61
N ASP A 100 4.49 -7.90 14.77
CA ASP A 100 4.61 -6.49 15.15
C ASP A 100 3.33 -5.69 14.83
N HIS A 101 3.29 -5.06 13.66
CA HIS A 101 2.19 -4.25 13.14
C HIS A 101 1.78 -4.83 11.78
N PRO A 102 0.52 -4.66 11.33
CA PRO A 102 0.13 -5.08 9.99
C PRO A 102 0.90 -4.28 8.92
N PRO A 103 0.88 -4.74 7.65
CA PRO A 103 1.56 -4.05 6.56
C PRO A 103 1.16 -2.57 6.45
N ILE A 104 2.07 -1.76 5.92
CA ILE A 104 1.86 -0.34 5.65
C ILE A 104 0.71 -0.20 4.65
N THR A 105 -0.39 0.39 5.11
CA THR A 105 -1.68 0.41 4.40
C THR A 105 -2.26 1.81 4.38
N PRO A 106 -2.75 2.31 3.24
CA PRO A 106 -3.41 3.59 3.17
C PRO A 106 -4.84 3.49 3.71
N VAL A 107 -5.07 3.97 4.92
CA VAL A 107 -6.38 3.88 5.61
C VAL A 107 -7.34 5.01 5.22
N ARG A 108 -6.82 6.10 4.64
CA ARG A 108 -7.62 7.23 4.16
C ARG A 108 -7.01 7.83 2.90
N ALA A 109 -7.83 8.18 1.93
CA ALA A 109 -7.39 8.93 0.76
C ALA A 109 -7.02 10.37 1.13
N ALA A 110 -6.07 10.94 0.39
CA ALA A 110 -5.65 12.32 0.52
C ALA A 110 -5.45 12.91 -0.87
N THR A 111 -5.91 14.14 -1.06
CA THR A 111 -5.68 14.93 -2.27
C THR A 111 -4.47 15.84 -2.11
N GLU A 112 -3.94 16.34 -3.22
CA GLU A 112 -2.85 17.34 -3.20
C GLU A 112 -3.26 18.61 -2.45
N ALA A 113 -4.53 19.02 -2.50
CA ALA A 113 -5.01 20.15 -1.72
C ALA A 113 -4.89 19.92 -0.19
N GLU A 114 -4.97 18.68 0.27
CA GLU A 114 -4.86 18.33 1.69
C GLU A 114 -3.40 18.20 2.17
N LEU A 115 -2.47 17.80 1.29
CA LEU A 115 -1.10 17.44 1.67
C LEU A 115 0.01 18.25 0.97
N GLY A 116 -0.22 18.76 -0.23
CA GLY A 116 0.76 19.43 -1.08
C GLY A 116 1.07 20.87 -0.68
N GLY A 117 0.33 21.45 0.27
CA GLY A 117 0.51 22.82 0.74
C GLY A 117 1.56 23.01 1.84
N ARG A 118 2.56 22.12 1.99
CA ARG A 118 3.59 22.22 3.04
C ARG A 118 4.99 22.31 2.48
#